data_AF-A0A0F0HZP5-F1
#
_entry.id   AF-A0A0F0HZP5-F1
#
_cell.length_a   1.000
_cell.length_b   1.000
_cell.length_c   1.000
_cell.angle_alpha   90.00
_cell.angle_beta   90.00
_cell.angle_gamma   90.00
#
_symmetry.space_group_name_H-M   'P 1'
#
loop_
_entity.id
_entity.type
_entity.pdbx_description
1 polymer ?
#
loop_
_entity_poly.entity_id
_entity_poly.type
_entity_poly.pdbx_seq_one_letter_code
_entity_poly.pdbx_strand_id
1 'polypeptide(L)'
;IGELININGDGTPLRYMDKPSKDGGSADYWSSGVGNLDVHYSSGVANHFFYLLSEGSGAKVINGVSYNSPTSNGAAVTGIGRDKALQIWYRALTTYFTSTTDYKSARTGTLKAASDLYGGTNSAEYKAVAAAWTAVNVN
;
A
#
# COMPACT_ATOMS: atom_id res chain seq x y z
N ILE A 1 2.88 -10.59 7.62
CA ILE A 1 1.59 -10.71 8.34
C ILE A 1 1.41 -12.16 8.71
N GLY A 2 1.30 -12.46 10.00
CA GLY A 2 1.06 -13.84 10.48
C GLY A 2 2.31 -14.74 10.52
N GLU A 3 3.50 -14.16 10.43
CA GLU A 3 4.76 -14.92 10.45
C GLU A 3 5.04 -15.61 11.79
N LEU A 4 4.66 -15.02 12.92
CA LEU A 4 4.93 -15.60 14.25
C LEU A 4 4.02 -16.77 14.61
N ILE A 5 2.79 -16.78 14.09
CA ILE A 5 1.85 -17.88 14.33
C ILE A 5 2.14 -19.10 13.43
N ASN A 6 2.96 -18.91 12.37
CA ASN A 6 3.40 -19.96 11.46
C ASN A 6 2.24 -20.82 10.90
N ILE A 7 1.19 -20.18 10.38
CA ILE A 7 -0.01 -20.86 9.85
C ILE A 7 0.33 -21.91 8.79
N ASN A 8 1.37 -21.66 7.97
CA ASN A 8 1.81 -22.56 6.91
C ASN A 8 2.69 -23.71 7.41
N GLY A 9 3.20 -23.63 8.65
CA GLY A 9 4.11 -24.63 9.22
C GLY A 9 5.57 -24.54 8.74
N ASP A 10 5.90 -23.65 7.82
CA ASP A 10 7.20 -23.54 7.15
C ASP A 10 7.99 -22.25 7.50
N GLY A 11 7.48 -21.43 8.43
CA GLY A 11 8.07 -20.17 8.86
C GLY A 11 7.79 -18.99 7.92
N THR A 12 7.03 -19.19 6.84
CA THR A 12 6.67 -18.11 5.92
C THR A 12 5.50 -17.28 6.46
N PRO A 13 5.51 -15.95 6.26
CA PRO A 13 4.33 -15.11 6.50
C PRO A 13 3.11 -15.56 5.69
N LEU A 14 1.91 -15.44 6.28
CA LEU A 14 0.64 -15.67 5.57
C LEU A 14 0.42 -14.68 4.43
N ARG A 15 0.79 -13.41 4.64
CA ARG A 15 0.68 -12.34 3.63
C ARG A 15 1.86 -11.38 3.71
N TYR A 16 2.16 -10.77 2.57
CA TYR A 16 3.24 -9.82 2.36
C TYR A 16 2.67 -8.46 1.95
N MET A 17 3.28 -7.38 2.45
CA MET A 17 2.90 -6.01 2.04
C MET A 17 3.87 -5.45 1.00
N ASP A 18 5.14 -5.88 1.00
CA ASP A 18 6.18 -5.38 0.08
C ASP A 18 6.03 -5.89 -1.36
N LYS A 19 5.50 -7.10 -1.50
CA LYS A 19 5.14 -7.75 -2.76
C LYS A 19 4.09 -8.82 -2.46
N PRO A 20 2.79 -8.45 -2.40
CA PRO A 20 1.70 -9.35 -2.04
C PRO A 20 1.74 -10.74 -2.69
N SER A 21 2.06 -10.82 -3.98
CA SER A 21 2.10 -12.06 -4.76
C SER A 21 3.08 -13.12 -4.24
N LYS A 22 3.96 -12.78 -3.28
CA LYS A 22 4.82 -13.75 -2.58
C LYS A 22 4.02 -14.80 -1.80
N ASP A 23 2.75 -14.53 -1.46
CA ASP A 23 1.86 -15.53 -0.87
C ASP A 23 1.18 -16.45 -1.91
N GLY A 24 1.42 -16.22 -3.21
CA GLY A 24 0.88 -17.03 -4.31
C GLY A 24 -0.54 -16.66 -4.77
N GLY A 25 -1.23 -15.72 -4.10
CA GLY A 25 -2.62 -15.37 -4.45
C GLY A 25 -2.94 -13.88 -4.46
N SER A 26 -2.28 -13.07 -3.64
CA SER A 26 -2.60 -11.65 -3.51
C SER A 26 -2.12 -10.83 -4.70
N ALA A 27 -2.91 -9.82 -5.07
CA ALA A 27 -2.58 -8.93 -6.18
C ALA A 27 -1.55 -7.86 -5.76
N ASP A 28 -0.44 -7.75 -6.49
CA ASP A 28 0.54 -6.67 -6.30
C ASP A 28 0.00 -5.30 -6.76
N TYR A 29 -0.82 -5.30 -7.82
CA TYR A 29 -1.27 -4.11 -8.52
C TYR A 29 -2.76 -4.21 -8.88
N TRP A 30 -3.39 -3.06 -9.03
CA TRP A 30 -4.77 -2.98 -9.51
C TRP A 30 -4.89 -3.37 -10.99
N SER A 31 -5.96 -4.10 -11.29
CA SER A 31 -6.46 -4.35 -12.64
C SER A 31 -7.98 -4.51 -12.56
N SER A 32 -8.67 -4.49 -13.71
CA SER A 32 -10.12 -4.73 -13.75
C SER A 32 -10.54 -6.11 -13.21
N GLY A 33 -9.63 -7.09 -13.20
CA GLY A 33 -9.89 -8.43 -12.65
C GLY A 33 -9.79 -8.53 -11.12
N VAL A 34 -9.16 -7.56 -10.45
CA VAL A 34 -8.93 -7.62 -8.98
C VAL A 34 -10.25 -7.67 -8.20
N GLY A 35 -11.32 -7.06 -8.71
CA GLY A 35 -12.64 -7.09 -8.08
C GLY A 35 -13.28 -8.49 -8.02
N ASN A 36 -12.77 -9.46 -8.77
CA ASN A 36 -13.26 -10.84 -8.77
C ASN A 36 -12.51 -11.75 -7.79
N LEU A 37 -11.44 -11.25 -7.17
CA LEU A 37 -10.68 -12.00 -6.18
C LEU A 37 -11.38 -11.97 -4.82
N ASP A 38 -11.18 -13.02 -4.02
CA ASP A 38 -11.52 -12.97 -2.60
C ASP A 38 -10.85 -11.75 -1.93
N VAL A 39 -11.56 -11.15 -0.96
CA VAL A 39 -11.14 -9.91 -0.30
C VAL A 39 -9.75 -10.02 0.34
N HIS A 40 -9.32 -11.21 0.76
CA HIS A 40 -8.00 -11.43 1.32
C HIS A 40 -6.89 -11.27 0.28
N TYR A 41 -7.16 -11.58 -0.99
CA TYR A 41 -6.20 -11.46 -2.10
C TYR A 41 -6.25 -10.09 -2.77
N SER A 42 -7.44 -9.51 -2.94
CA SER A 42 -7.58 -8.13 -3.45
C SER A 42 -7.01 -7.10 -2.46
N SER A 43 -7.00 -7.41 -1.15
CA SER A 43 -6.33 -6.57 -0.15
C SER A 43 -4.85 -6.29 -0.46
N GLY A 44 -4.19 -7.17 -1.24
CA GLY A 44 -2.81 -7.01 -1.68
C GLY A 44 -2.50 -5.62 -2.27
N VAL A 45 -3.40 -5.05 -3.08
CA VAL A 45 -3.18 -3.75 -3.73
C VAL A 45 -3.02 -2.63 -2.68
N ALA A 46 -3.88 -2.61 -1.66
CA ALA A 46 -3.82 -1.62 -0.60
C ALA A 46 -2.66 -1.87 0.37
N ASN A 47 -2.33 -3.14 0.63
CA ASN A 47 -1.14 -3.52 1.39
C ASN A 47 0.14 -3.01 0.71
N HIS A 48 0.23 -3.18 -0.61
CA HIS A 48 1.37 -2.74 -1.40
C HIS A 48 1.48 -1.22 -1.48
N PHE A 49 0.34 -0.54 -1.68
CA PHE A 49 0.28 0.92 -1.56
C PHE A 49 0.84 1.41 -0.23
N PHE A 50 0.41 0.82 0.89
CA PHE A 50 0.83 1.26 2.22
C PHE A 50 2.33 1.01 2.44
N TYR A 51 2.86 -0.14 2.00
CA TYR A 51 4.30 -0.41 2.05
C TYR A 51 5.08 0.62 1.23
N LEU A 52 4.68 0.88 -0.01
CA LEU A 52 5.35 1.84 -0.89
C LEU A 52 5.30 3.26 -0.33
N LEU A 53 4.16 3.67 0.25
CA LEU A 53 4.05 4.98 0.89
C LEU A 53 4.96 5.10 2.12
N SER A 54 5.06 4.05 2.94
CA SER A 54 5.84 4.08 4.18
C SER A 54 7.34 3.92 3.93
N GLU A 55 7.74 2.90 3.18
CA GLU A 55 9.13 2.48 3.03
C GLU A 55 9.72 2.83 1.66
N GLY A 56 8.89 3.04 0.63
CA GLY A 56 9.33 3.23 -0.75
C GLY A 56 9.67 1.93 -1.47
N SER A 57 9.91 2.01 -2.78
CA SER A 57 10.22 0.87 -3.64
C SER A 57 11.69 0.45 -3.52
N GLY A 58 12.04 -0.64 -4.23
CA GLY A 58 13.41 -1.11 -4.41
C GLY A 58 13.99 -1.91 -3.25
N ALA A 59 15.25 -2.30 -3.43
CA ALA A 59 15.99 -3.12 -2.47
C ALA A 59 16.31 -2.34 -1.19
N LYS A 60 15.99 -2.90 -0.02
CA LYS A 60 16.36 -2.35 1.29
C LYS A 60 16.34 -3.39 2.39
N VAL A 61 17.01 -3.11 3.49
CA VAL A 61 16.96 -3.93 4.71
C VAL A 61 16.28 -3.12 5.80
N ILE A 62 15.22 -3.68 6.39
CA ILE A 62 14.49 -3.06 7.53
C ILE A 62 14.51 -4.08 8.66
N ASN A 63 15.07 -3.70 9.80
CA ASN A 63 15.18 -4.55 11.00
C ASN A 63 15.74 -5.96 10.70
N GLY A 64 16.75 -6.05 9.82
CA GLY A 64 17.40 -7.31 9.44
C GLY A 64 16.65 -8.12 8.38
N VAL A 65 15.49 -7.66 7.89
CA VAL A 65 14.73 -8.31 6.81
C VAL A 65 15.01 -7.62 5.48
N SER A 66 15.41 -8.40 4.47
CA SER A 66 15.64 -7.91 3.11
C SER A 66 14.33 -7.82 2.31
N TYR A 67 14.10 -6.66 1.72
CA TYR A 67 12.96 -6.35 0.86
C TYR A 67 13.45 -5.92 -0.52
N ASN A 68 12.63 -6.14 -1.55
CA ASN A 68 12.82 -5.58 -2.88
C ASN A 68 11.44 -5.35 -3.52
N SER A 69 10.81 -4.22 -3.17
CA SER A 69 9.41 -3.95 -3.53
C SER A 69 9.31 -3.33 -4.92
N PRO A 70 8.52 -3.91 -5.84
CA PRO A 70 8.41 -3.45 -7.21
C PRO A 70 7.33 -2.35 -7.37
N THR A 71 7.27 -1.77 -8.56
CA THR A 71 6.21 -0.81 -8.95
C THR A 71 5.67 -1.19 -10.31
N SER A 72 4.37 -1.05 -10.54
CA SER A 72 3.70 -1.43 -11.79
C SER A 72 4.28 -0.77 -13.04
N ASN A 73 4.83 0.43 -12.90
CA ASN A 73 5.38 1.26 -13.98
C ASN A 73 6.91 1.40 -13.95
N GLY A 74 7.60 0.66 -13.07
CA GLY A 74 9.06 0.76 -12.87
C GLY A 74 9.58 2.08 -12.27
N ALA A 75 8.70 3.03 -11.90
CA ALA A 75 9.12 4.30 -11.33
C ALA A 75 9.47 4.15 -9.84
N ALA A 76 10.55 4.81 -9.39
CA ALA A 76 10.92 4.78 -7.98
C ALA A 76 9.90 5.54 -7.10
N VAL A 77 9.56 4.96 -5.94
CA VAL A 77 8.77 5.61 -4.90
C VAL A 77 9.66 5.86 -3.69
N THR A 78 9.70 7.10 -3.21
CA THR A 78 10.34 7.48 -1.94
C THR A 78 9.31 7.43 -0.83
N GLY A 79 9.58 6.63 0.21
CA GLY A 79 8.70 6.51 1.37
C GLY A 79 8.72 7.76 2.26
N ILE A 80 7.60 8.03 2.94
CA ILE A 80 7.45 9.13 3.91
C ILE A 80 7.53 8.67 5.38
N GLY A 81 7.86 7.40 5.60
CA GLY A 81 7.89 6.77 6.92
C GLY A 81 6.53 6.26 7.39
N ARG A 82 6.57 5.27 8.28
CA ARG A 82 5.37 4.58 8.81
C ARG A 82 4.41 5.52 9.53
N ASP A 83 4.92 6.42 10.34
CA ASP A 83 4.08 7.30 11.16
C ASP A 83 3.20 8.21 10.30
N LYS A 84 3.76 8.80 9.24
CA LYS A 84 3.00 9.65 8.32
C LYS A 84 2.03 8.83 7.47
N ALA A 85 2.47 7.68 6.96
CA ALA A 85 1.61 6.76 6.20
C ALA A 85 0.40 6.30 7.04
N LEU A 86 0.62 5.96 8.32
CA LEU A 86 -0.41 5.59 9.28
C LEU A 86 -1.41 6.75 9.48
N GLN A 87 -0.94 7.97 9.74
CA GLN A 87 -1.82 9.13 9.94
C GLN A 87 -2.70 9.41 8.72
N ILE A 88 -2.13 9.31 7.51
CA ILE A 88 -2.87 9.51 6.26
C ILE A 88 -3.93 8.43 6.08
N TRP A 89 -3.55 7.15 6.23
CA TRP A 89 -4.49 6.04 6.08
C TRP A 89 -5.61 6.11 7.11
N TYR A 90 -5.28 6.38 8.37
CA TYR A 90 -6.24 6.52 9.46
C TYR A 90 -7.24 7.65 9.18
N ARG A 91 -6.76 8.85 8.85
CA ARG A 91 -7.64 9.98 8.52
C ARG A 91 -8.52 9.67 7.30
N ALA A 92 -7.96 9.04 6.27
CA ALA A 92 -8.74 8.65 5.10
C ALA A 92 -9.87 7.68 5.46
N LEU A 93 -9.55 6.64 6.24
CA LEU A 93 -10.49 5.63 6.73
C LEU A 93 -11.61 6.22 7.57
N THR A 94 -11.30 7.12 8.51
CA THR A 94 -12.28 7.62 9.48
C THR A 94 -13.09 8.83 8.99
N THR A 95 -12.62 9.53 7.96
CA THR A 95 -13.21 10.83 7.56
C THR A 95 -13.71 10.85 6.12
N TYR A 96 -13.11 10.11 5.19
CA TYR A 96 -13.49 10.18 3.77
C TYR A 96 -13.99 8.86 3.20
N PHE A 97 -13.62 7.72 3.79
CA PHE A 97 -14.10 6.43 3.33
C PHE A 97 -15.54 6.20 3.81
N THR A 98 -16.30 5.50 2.96
CA THR A 98 -17.68 5.07 3.17
C THR A 98 -17.77 3.56 2.96
N SER A 99 -18.95 2.97 3.21
CA SER A 99 -19.22 1.56 2.97
C SER A 99 -19.07 1.13 1.50
N THR A 100 -19.00 2.06 0.55
CA THR A 100 -18.88 1.80 -0.89
C THR A 100 -17.54 2.27 -1.48
N THR A 101 -16.52 2.46 -0.65
CA THR A 101 -15.21 2.93 -1.12
C THR A 101 -14.50 1.86 -1.95
N ASP A 102 -14.22 2.19 -3.21
CA ASP A 102 -13.36 1.42 -4.11
C ASP A 102 -11.92 1.98 -4.12
N TYR A 103 -11.00 1.37 -4.89
CA TYR A 103 -9.60 1.82 -4.95
C TYR A 103 -9.44 3.26 -5.45
N LYS A 104 -10.24 3.67 -6.43
CA LYS A 104 -10.20 5.04 -6.97
C LYS A 104 -10.64 6.05 -5.90
N SER A 105 -11.67 5.72 -5.15
CA SER A 105 -12.16 6.53 -4.03
C SER A 105 -11.16 6.51 -2.87
N ALA A 106 -10.49 5.38 -2.63
CA ALA A 106 -9.43 5.27 -1.63
C ALA A 106 -8.23 6.17 -1.96
N ARG A 107 -7.82 6.22 -3.24
CA ARG A 107 -6.83 7.20 -3.74
C ARG A 107 -7.27 8.63 -3.48
N THR A 108 -8.51 8.96 -3.82
CA THR A 108 -9.08 10.30 -3.58
C THR A 108 -9.07 10.67 -2.09
N GLY A 109 -9.53 9.77 -1.22
CA GLY A 109 -9.59 10.02 0.22
C GLY A 109 -8.21 10.15 0.87
N THR A 110 -7.24 9.33 0.48
CA THR A 110 -5.86 9.43 1.00
C THR A 110 -5.13 10.69 0.51
N LEU A 111 -5.36 11.13 -0.74
CA LEU A 111 -4.85 12.41 -1.23
C LEU A 111 -5.44 13.58 -0.44
N LYS A 112 -6.76 13.54 -0.17
CA LYS A 112 -7.42 14.55 0.67
C LYS A 112 -6.87 14.54 2.09
N ALA A 113 -6.65 13.36 2.69
CA ALA A 113 -6.04 13.23 4.00
C ALA A 113 -4.63 13.82 4.06
N ALA A 114 -3.79 13.54 3.06
CA ALA A 114 -2.45 14.11 2.98
C ALA A 114 -2.48 15.63 2.83
N SER A 115 -3.37 16.15 1.98
CA SER A 115 -3.58 17.59 1.82
C SER A 115 -3.96 18.27 3.14
N ASP A 116 -4.92 17.69 3.87
CA ASP A 116 -5.41 18.25 5.12
C ASP A 116 -4.37 18.19 6.26
N LEU A 117 -3.54 17.14 6.31
CA LEU A 117 -2.55 16.95 7.37
C LEU A 117 -1.24 17.70 7.12
N TYR A 118 -0.83 17.86 5.86
CA TYR A 118 0.53 18.30 5.51
C TYR A 118 0.61 19.54 4.62
N GLY A 119 -0.50 20.30 4.50
CA GLY A 119 -0.46 21.63 3.88
C GLY A 119 -0.68 21.65 2.37
N GLY A 120 -1.64 20.86 1.88
CA GLY A 120 -2.13 20.96 0.51
C GLY A 120 -1.43 20.04 -0.50
N THR A 121 -1.77 20.25 -1.77
CA THR A 121 -1.34 19.41 -2.91
C THR A 121 0.16 19.54 -3.26
N ASN A 122 0.82 20.58 -2.75
CA ASN A 122 2.24 20.81 -3.00
C ASN A 122 3.18 20.09 -2.01
N SER A 123 2.63 19.55 -0.91
CA SER A 123 3.37 18.81 0.12
C SER A 123 4.07 17.57 -0.44
N ALA A 124 5.15 17.16 0.22
CA ALA A 124 5.87 15.94 -0.14
C ALA A 124 4.98 14.71 0.06
N GLU A 125 4.15 14.71 1.09
CA GLU A 125 3.23 13.65 1.47
C GLU A 125 2.12 13.47 0.45
N TYR A 126 1.51 14.55 -0.04
CA TYR A 126 0.50 14.46 -1.10
C TYR A 126 1.09 13.84 -2.37
N LYS A 127 2.29 14.28 -2.77
CA LYS A 127 2.99 13.75 -3.94
C LYS A 127 3.38 12.28 -3.74
N ALA A 128 3.80 11.90 -2.54
CA ALA A 128 4.13 10.52 -2.20
C ALA A 128 2.89 9.60 -2.24
N VAL A 129 1.74 10.05 -1.74
CA VAL A 129 0.47 9.31 -1.86
C VAL A 129 0.09 9.11 -3.32
N ALA A 130 0.19 10.15 -4.15
CA ALA A 130 -0.09 10.05 -5.57
C ALA A 130 0.85 9.04 -6.26
N ALA A 131 2.15 9.11 -5.96
CA ALA A 131 3.16 8.21 -6.50
C ALA A 131 2.94 6.75 -6.07
N ALA A 132 2.65 6.51 -4.79
CA ALA A 132 2.42 5.16 -4.26
C ALA A 132 1.18 4.51 -4.87
N TRP A 133 0.08 5.26 -5.07
CA TRP A 133 -1.11 4.72 -5.75
C TRP A 133 -0.84 4.42 -7.23
N THR A 134 -0.12 5.30 -7.92
CA THR A 134 0.27 5.08 -9.32
C THR A 134 1.19 3.86 -9.45
N ALA A 135 2.08 3.64 -8.49
CA ALA A 135 2.94 2.47 -8.42
C ALA A 135 2.19 1.14 -8.19
N VAL A 136 0.94 1.20 -7.70
CA VAL A 136 0.02 0.05 -7.66
C VAL A 136 -1.06 0.09 -8.74
N ASN A 137 -0.85 0.88 -9.79
CA ASN A 137 -1.72 1.01 -10.96
C ASN A 137 -3.14 1.56 -10.65
N VAL A 138 -3.28 2.37 -9.60
CA VAL A 138 -4.52 3.12 -9.32
C VAL A 138 -4.24 4.59 -9.63
N ASN A 139 -4.89 5.16 -10.64
CA ASN A 139 -4.60 6.51 -11.15
C ASN A 139 -5.77 7.48 -10.98
#